data_AF-A0AB33IHL0-F1
#
_entry.id   AF-A0AB33IHL0-F1
#
_cell.length_a   1.000
_cell.length_b   1.000
_cell.length_c   1.000
_cell.angle_alpha   90.00
_cell.angle_beta   90.00
_cell.angle_gamma   90.00
#
_symmetry.space_group_name_H-M   'P 1'
#
loop_
_entity.id
_entity.type
_entity.pdbx_description
1 polymer ?
#
loop_
_entity_poly.entity_id
_entity_poly.type
_entity_poly.pdbx_seq_one_letter_code
_entity_poly.pdbx_strand_id
1 'polypeptide(L)' 'MEEVLWIVRTGSPWRDLPALFGNWSTAFRRFSDWCTADVFKRIFDALSGDPDMEYAMVDATIVKIHRHGQGAKGGLRAKP' A
#
# COMPACT_ATOMS: atom_id res chain seq x y z
N MET A 1 16.55 -1.38 11.23
CA MET A 1 15.52 -0.76 10.36
C MET A 1 15.73 -1.17 8.90
N GLU A 2 16.97 -1.45 8.50
CA GLU A 2 17.33 -1.93 7.17
C GLU A 2 16.56 -3.19 6.74
N GLU A 3 16.12 -4.03 7.68
CA GLU A 3 15.30 -5.22 7.43
C GLU A 3 13.95 -4.90 6.75
N VAL A 4 13.22 -3.91 7.28
CA VAL A 4 11.92 -3.49 6.72
C VAL A 4 12.14 -2.73 5.41
N LEU A 5 13.15 -1.86 5.37
CA LEU A 5 13.48 -1.09 4.17
C LEU A 5 13.92 -1.99 3.01
N TRP A 6 14.68 -3.05 3.29
CA TRP A 6 15.08 -4.00 2.27
C TRP A 6 13.86 -4.69 1.66
N ILE A 7 12.93 -5.18 2.49
CA ILE A 7 11.69 -5.83 2.02
C ILE A 7 10.82 -4.86 1.22
N VAL A 8 10.63 -3.63 1.68
CA VAL A 8 9.83 -2.63 0.96
C VAL A 8 10.47 -2.27 -0.38
N ARG A 9 11.81 -2.23 -0.44
CA ARG A 9 12.55 -1.94 -1.67
C ARG A 9 12.52 -3.09 -2.67
N THR A 10 12.61 -4.34 -2.22
CA THR A 10 12.72 -5.51 -3.13
C THR A 10 11.39 -6.18 -3.41
N GLY A 11 10.38 -5.98 -2.56
CA GLY A 11 9.11 -6.71 -2.60
C GLY A 11 9.26 -8.21 -2.33
N SER A 12 10.42 -8.65 -1.82
CA SER A 12 10.69 -10.07 -1.56
C SER A 12 9.79 -10.61 -0.42
N PRO A 13 9.44 -11.90 -0.45
CA PRO A 13 8.78 -12.55 0.68
C PRO A 13 9.57 -12.36 1.97
N TRP A 14 8.89 -12.15 3.10
CA TRP A 14 9.54 -11.96 4.40
C TRP A 14 10.51 -13.09 4.76
N ARG A 15 10.18 -14.35 4.40
CA ARG A 15 11.02 -15.53 4.67
C ARG A 15 12.36 -15.50 3.94
N ASP A 16 12.47 -14.69 2.89
CA ASP A 16 13.67 -14.57 2.07
C ASP A 16 14.57 -13.43 2.55
N LEU A 17 14.25 -12.81 3.69
CA LEU A 17 15.09 -11.77 4.30
C LEU A 17 16.52 -12.33 4.52
N PRO A 18 17.56 -11.69 3.96
CA PRO A 18 18.93 -12.12 4.16
C PRO A 18 19.29 -12.09 5.65
N ALA A 19 19.98 -13.14 6.12
CA ALA A 19 20.34 -13.31 7.53
C ALA A 19 21.17 -12.14 8.09
N LEU A 20 21.87 -11.39 7.23
CA LEU A 20 22.62 -10.18 7.61
C LEU A 20 21.74 -9.06 8.18
N PHE A 21 20.43 -9.05 7.85
CA PHE A 21 19.44 -8.12 8.39
C PHE A 21 18.72 -8.66 9.63
N GLY A 22 19.02 -9.90 10.05
CA GLY A 22 18.45 -10.53 11.23
C GLY A 22 17.25 -11.44 10.95
N ASN A 23 16.43 -11.66 11.97
CA ASN A 23 15.31 -12.60 11.91
C ASN A 23 14.09 -11.97 11.22
N TRP A 24 13.60 -12.64 10.17
CA TRP A 24 12.42 -12.21 9.42
C TRP A 24 11.16 -12.01 10.28
N SER A 25 10.98 -12.82 11.32
CA SER A 25 9.78 -12.74 12.17
C SER A 25 9.76 -11.47 13.02
N THR A 26 10.94 -11.04 13.50
CA THR A 26 11.12 -9.77 14.20
C THR A 26 10.92 -8.58 13.26
N ALA A 27 11.47 -8.67 12.03
CA ALA A 27 11.29 -7.65 11.00
C ALA A 27 9.81 -7.46 10.64
N PHE A 28 9.10 -8.56 10.40
CA PHE A 28 7.67 -8.56 10.10
C PHE A 28 6.84 -7.98 11.25
N ARG A 29 7.11 -8.41 12.49
CA ARG A 29 6.40 -7.89 13.66
C ARG A 29 6.58 -6.38 13.79
N ARG A 30 7.80 -5.88 13.62
CA ARG A 30 8.08 -4.45 13.64
C ARG A 30 7.33 -3.69 12.55
N PHE A 31 7.30 -4.22 11.34
CA PHE A 31 6.51 -3.66 10.25
C PHE A 31 5.02 -3.60 10.60
N SER A 32 4.46 -4.69 11.14
CA SER A 32 3.06 -4.73 11.57
C SER A 32 2.76 -3.71 12.68
N ASP A 33 3.66 -3.56 13.65
CA ASP A 33 3.53 -2.59 14.73
C ASP A 33 3.53 -1.16 14.15
N TRP A 34 4.32 -0.88 13.12
CA TRP A 34 4.35 0.41 12.44
C TRP A 34 3.09 0.70 11.64
N CYS A 35 2.55 -0.31 10.94
CA CYS A 35 1.26 -0.20 10.27
C CYS A 35 0.15 0.13 11.28
N THR A 36 0.17 -0.54 12.45
CA THR A 36 -0.84 -0.33 13.50
C THR A 36 -0.67 1.03 14.18
N ALA A 37 0.56 1.54 14.30
CA ALA A 37 0.87 2.83 14.88
C ALA A 37 0.81 4.00 13.86
N ASP A 38 0.26 3.78 12.66
CA ASP A 38 0.12 4.78 11.60
C ASP A 38 1.43 5.50 11.23
N VAL A 39 2.58 4.82 11.38
CA VAL A 39 3.90 5.43 11.15
C VAL A 39 4.04 5.90 9.70
N PHE A 40 3.60 5.08 8.74
CA PHE A 40 3.66 5.43 7.32
C PHE A 40 2.77 6.61 6.97
N LYS A 41 1.57 6.69 7.58
CA LYS A 41 0.66 7.81 7.40
C LYS A 41 1.28 9.11 7.92
N ARG A 42 1.88 9.08 9.11
CA ARG A 42 2.56 10.25 9.70
C ARG A 42 3.74 10.73 8.85
N ILE A 43 4.49 9.81 8.25
CA ILE A 43 5.57 10.15 7.31
C ILE A 43 4.98 10.79 6.05
N PHE A 44 3.94 10.19 5.48
CA PHE A 44 3.25 10.74 4.31
C PHE A 44 2.73 12.15 4.57
N ASP A 45 1.99 12.35 5.66
CA ASP A 45 1.41 13.64 6.05
C ASP A 45 2.51 14.71 6.26
N ALA A 46 3.66 14.32 6.80
CA ALA A 46 4.80 15.23 6.99
C ALA A 46 5.48 15.62 5.66
N LEU A 47 5.44 14.74 4.67
CA LEU A 47 6.05 14.96 3.35
C LEU A 47 5.08 15.61 2.35
N SER A 48 3.76 15.48 2.55
CA SER A 48 2.73 15.96 1.62
C SER A 48 2.40 17.45 1.74
N GLY A 49 3.11 18.21 2.58
CA GLY A 49 2.76 19.59 2.92
C GLY A 49 2.93 20.62 1.79
N ASP A 50 3.81 20.34 0.81
CA ASP A 50 4.01 21.20 -0.36
C ASP A 50 4.38 20.34 -1.59
N PRO A 51 3.39 19.71 -2.25
CA PRO A 51 3.65 18.89 -3.43
C PRO A 51 3.93 19.80 -4.63
N ASP A 52 5.15 19.75 -5.15
CA ASP A 52 5.58 20.44 -6.38
C ASP A 52 4.82 19.99 -7.64
N MET A 53 3.99 18.95 -7.54
CA MET A 53 3.22 18.31 -8.60
C MET A 53 4.08 17.87 -9.81
N GLU A 54 5.40 17.84 -9.66
CA GLU A 54 6.32 17.38 -10.70
C GLU A 54 6.15 15.87 -10.92
N TYR A 55 5.82 15.14 -9.86
CA TYR A 55 5.54 13.70 -9.86
C TYR A 55 4.17 13.40 -9.24
N ALA A 56 3.14 13.30 -10.07
CA ALA A 56 1.83 12.80 -9.64
C ALA A 56 1.77 11.27 -9.78
N MET A 57 1.70 10.55 -8.65
CA MET A 57 1.43 9.11 -8.64
C MET A 57 -0.08 8.87 -8.65
N VAL A 58 -0.61 8.34 -9.75
CA VAL A 58 -2.01 7.92 -9.87
C VAL A 58 -2.09 6.43 -9.57
N ASP A 59 -2.79 6.05 -8.50
CA ASP A 59 -3.16 4.66 -8.24
C ASP A 59 -4.64 4.42 -8.57
N ALA A 60 -4.96 3.23 -9.08
CA ALA A 60 -6.31 2.84 -9.48
C ALA A 60 -6.65 1.44 -8.95
N THR A 61 -7.66 1.37 -8.08
CA THR A 61 -8.17 0.09 -7.58
C THR A 61 -9.29 -0.43 -8.48
N ILE A 62 -9.03 -1.51 -9.23
CA ILE A 62 -10.03 -2.18 -10.06
C ILE A 62 -10.66 -3.32 -9.28
N VAL A 63 -11.93 -3.18 -8.87
CA VAL A 63 -12.73 -4.27 -8.31
C VAL A 63 -13.59 -4.89 -9.41
N LYS A 64 -13.24 -6.10 -9.88
CA LYS A 64 -14.08 -6.84 -10.84
C LYS A 64 -15.31 -7.41 -10.14
N ILE A 65 -16.50 -7.01 -10.60
CA ILE A 65 -17.76 -7.61 -10.17
C ILE A 65 -18.04 -8.92 -10.92
N HIS A 66 -18.69 -9.87 -10.23
CA HIS A 66 -19.15 -11.12 -10.85
C HIS A 66 -20.16 -10.83 -11.96
N ARG A 67 -20.21 -11.68 -13.01
CA ARG A 67 -21.06 -11.44 -14.20
C ARG A 67 -22.55 -11.28 -13.88
N HIS A 68 -23.06 -11.95 -12.84
CA HIS A 68 -24.44 -11.80 -12.38
C HIS A 68 -24.70 -10.53 -11.55
N GLY A 69 -23.66 -9.79 -11.19
CA GLY A 69 -23.74 -8.47 -10.54
C GLY A 69 -23.65 -7.31 -11.53
N GLN A 70 -23.42 -7.57 -12.81
CA GLN A 70 -23.51 -6.53 -13.84
C GLN A 70 -25.00 -6.21 -14.03
N GLY A 71 -25.42 -5.01 -13.59
CA GLY A 71 -26.82 -4.58 -13.66
C GLY A 71 -27.43 -4.67 -15.06
N ALA A 72 -28.76 -4.53 -15.15
CA ALA A 72 -29.47 -4.58 -16.42
C ALA A 72 -28.97 -3.51 -17.42
N LYS A 73 -29.02 -3.83 -18.72
CA LYS A 73 -28.75 -2.86 -19.80
C LYS A 73 -29.60 -1.60 -19.58
N GLY A 74 -28.94 -0.45 -19.35
CA GLY A 74 -29.61 0.85 -19.25
C GLY A 74 -29.00 1.81 -18.23
N GLY A 75 -28.31 1.30 -17.19
CA GLY A 75 -27.75 2.14 -16.11
C GLY A 75 -28.82 2.96 -15.37
N LEU A 76 -28.41 3.68 -14.32
CA LEU A 76 -29.27 4.69 -13.71
C LEU A 76 -29.31 5.90 -14.65
N ARG A 77 -30.49 6.23 -15.21
CA ARG A 77 -30.69 7.52 -15.89
C ARG A 77 -30.54 8.61 -14.82
N ALA A 78 -29.54 9.48 -14.99
CA ALA A 78 -29.48 10.72 -14.21
C ALA A 78 -30.80 11.47 -14.43
N LYS A 79 -31.52 11.73 -13.33
CA LYS A 79 -32.67 12.63 -13.37
C LYS A 79 -32.14 14.07 -13.39
N PRO A 80 -32.77 14.96 -14.17
CA PRO A 80 -32.35 16.37 -14.25
C PRO A 80 -32.46 17.09 -12.91
#